data_AF-A0A7X6U3L7-F1
#
_entry.id   AF-A0A7X6U3L7-F1
#
_cell.length_a   1.000
_cell.length_b   1.000
_cell.length_c   1.000
_cell.angle_alpha   90.00
_cell.angle_beta   90.00
_cell.angle_gamma   90.00
#
_symmetry.space_group_name_H-M   'P 1'
#
loop_
_entity.id
_entity.type
_entity.pdbx_description
1 polymer ?
#
loop_
_entity_poly.entity_id
_entity_poly.type
_entity_poly.pdbx_seq_one_letter_code
_entity_poly.pdbx_strand_id
1 'polypeptide(L)'
;IRESEEEAGLSQSDLKLRTPIRSILRMRRRLPEGYQLEDILVSDCIIPSDTQPQNQDGEVERIEVFKPKEVVQMIKDKVITIEAAIVLLDSLINSHVKSLHQQAQTTP
;
A
#
# COMPACT_ATOMS: atom_id res chain seq x y z
N ILE A 1 -3.22 -9.37 -5.78
CA ILE A 1 -3.19 -9.53 -7.25
C ILE A 1 -4.53 -9.08 -7.81
N ARG A 2 -5.65 -9.77 -7.58
CA ARG A 2 -6.98 -9.35 -8.05
C ARG A 2 -7.27 -7.86 -7.80
N GLU A 3 -7.30 -7.41 -6.54
CA GLU A 3 -7.60 -6.00 -6.23
C GLU A 3 -6.62 -5.02 -6.88
N SER A 4 -5.33 -5.39 -6.98
CA SER A 4 -4.32 -4.52 -7.60
C SER A 4 -4.54 -4.35 -9.10
N GLU A 5 -5.11 -5.37 -9.76
CA GLU A 5 -5.49 -5.32 -11.17
C GLU A 5 -6.79 -4.53 -11.35
N GLU A 6 -7.80 -4.75 -10.51
CA GLU A 6 -9.10 -4.10 -10.61
C GLU A 6 -9.03 -2.59 -10.25
N GLU A 7 -8.36 -2.23 -9.15
CA GLU A 7 -8.31 -0.85 -8.66
C GLU A 7 -7.20 -0.02 -9.32
N ALA A 8 -6.15 -0.66 -9.84
CA ALA A 8 -4.95 0.04 -10.31
C ALA A 8 -4.35 -0.52 -11.61
N GLY A 9 -4.95 -1.53 -12.25
CA GLY A 9 -4.44 -2.09 -13.50
C GLY A 9 -3.08 -2.77 -13.36
N LEU A 10 -2.66 -3.10 -12.14
CA LEU A 10 -1.35 -3.70 -11.86
C LEU A 10 -1.43 -5.22 -12.03
N SER A 11 -0.82 -5.70 -13.11
CA SER A 11 -0.76 -7.12 -13.42
C SER A 11 0.13 -7.88 -12.43
N GLN A 12 0.06 -9.21 -12.46
CA GLN A 12 1.02 -10.06 -11.75
C GLN A 12 2.48 -9.77 -12.16
N SER A 13 2.69 -9.31 -13.40
CA SER A 13 4.03 -9.00 -13.91
C SER A 13 4.59 -7.68 -13.35
N ASP A 14 3.73 -6.69 -13.10
CA ASP A 14 4.09 -5.43 -12.43
C ASP A 14 4.45 -5.68 -10.96
N LEU A 15 3.78 -6.65 -10.33
CA LEU A 15 3.94 -6.97 -8.90
C LEU A 15 4.96 -8.08 -8.62
N LYS A 16 5.93 -8.30 -9.52
CA LYS A 16 6.99 -9.31 -9.34
C LYS A 16 7.84 -9.05 -8.11
N LEU A 17 8.25 -7.81 -7.90
CA LEU A 17 9.13 -7.42 -6.80
C LEU A 17 8.30 -6.93 -5.61
N ARG A 18 7.80 -7.87 -4.81
CA ARG A 18 6.97 -7.58 -3.63
C ARG A 18 7.36 -8.42 -2.42
N THR A 19 7.06 -7.92 -1.22
CA THR A 19 7.21 -8.72 -0.01
C THR A 19 6.12 -9.78 0.08
N PRO A 20 6.34 -10.88 0.82
CA PRO A 20 5.23 -11.71 1.30
C PRO A 20 4.17 -10.86 2.01
N ILE A 21 2.92 -11.31 1.94
CA ILE A 21 1.83 -10.71 2.72
C ILE A 21 2.11 -10.96 4.20
N ARG A 22 1.95 -9.92 5.03
CA ARG A 22 2.10 -9.98 6.48
C ARG A 22 0.94 -9.25 7.16
N SER A 23 0.57 -9.69 8.36
CA SER A 23 -0.34 -8.93 9.22
C SER A 23 0.47 -7.93 10.04
N ILE A 24 0.04 -6.66 10.03
CA ILE A 24 0.71 -5.59 10.79
C ILE A 24 -0.08 -5.15 12.02
N LEU A 25 -1.41 -5.36 12.00
CA LEU A 25 -2.30 -4.96 13.07
C LEU A 25 -3.64 -5.72 12.98
N ARG A 26 -4.23 -6.03 14.14
CA ARG A 26 -5.66 -6.32 14.27
C ARG A 26 -6.38 -5.10 14.85
N MET A 27 -7.11 -4.37 14.02
CA MET A 27 -7.89 -3.21 14.43
C MET A 27 -9.12 -3.63 15.23
N ARG A 28 -9.35 -2.90 16.33
CA ARG A 28 -10.48 -3.07 17.23
C ARG A 28 -11.00 -1.70 17.62
N ARG A 29 -12.08 -1.25 17.00
CA ARG A 29 -12.56 0.12 17.14
C ARG A 29 -14.08 0.19 17.18
N ARG A 30 -14.61 1.03 18.07
CA ARG A 30 -16.03 1.43 18.03
C ARG A 30 -16.22 2.54 17.01
N LEU A 31 -17.20 2.38 16.14
CA LEU A 31 -17.67 3.36 15.18
C LEU A 31 -19.14 3.70 15.47
N PRO A 32 -19.66 4.86 15.03
CA PRO A 32 -21.09 5.15 15.14
C PRO A 32 -21.98 4.05 14.57
N GLU A 33 -21.54 3.40 13.50
CA GLU A 33 -22.27 2.36 12.76
C GLU A 33 -22.09 0.96 13.37
N GLY A 34 -21.16 0.77 14.31
CA GLY A 34 -20.92 -0.54 14.92
C GLY A 34 -19.52 -0.74 15.50
N TYR A 35 -19.02 -1.97 15.37
CA TYR A 35 -17.71 -2.34 15.87
C TYR A 35 -16.86 -2.93 14.74
N GLN A 36 -15.71 -2.31 14.50
CA GLN A 36 -14.71 -2.78 13.56
C GLN A 36 -13.78 -3.78 14.24
N LEU A 37 -13.69 -4.97 13.66
CA LEU A 37 -12.72 -6.01 13.98
C LEU A 37 -12.10 -6.49 12.68
N GLU A 38 -10.90 -6.01 12.38
CA GLU A 38 -10.29 -6.19 11.07
C GLU A 38 -8.80 -6.53 11.19
N ASP A 39 -8.33 -7.45 10.36
CA ASP A 39 -6.90 -7.73 10.21
C ASP A 39 -6.34 -6.94 9.03
N ILE A 40 -5.34 -6.10 9.30
CA ILE A 40 -4.67 -5.32 8.26
C ILE A 40 -3.50 -6.15 7.73
N LEU A 41 -3.62 -6.55 6.47
CA LEU A 41 -2.63 -7.33 5.73
C LEU A 41 -1.92 -6.43 4.70
N VAL A 42 -0.60 -6.49 4.63
CA VAL A 42 0.22 -5.63 3.77
C VAL A 42 1.25 -6.44 2.98
N SER A 43 1.45 -6.03 1.72
CA SER A 43 2.55 -6.45 0.86
C SER A 43 3.10 -5.20 0.19
N ASP A 44 4.36 -4.89 0.43
CA ASP A 44 5.03 -3.77 -0.23
C ASP A 44 5.54 -4.24 -1.60
N CYS A 45 5.52 -3.37 -2.60
CA CYS A 45 6.05 -3.69 -3.92
C CYS A 45 6.81 -2.53 -4.53
N ILE A 46 7.70 -2.86 -5.46
CA ILE A 46 8.34 -1.92 -6.38
C ILE A 46 7.79 -2.26 -7.77
N ILE A 47 7.11 -1.29 -8.38
CA ILE A 47 6.58 -1.41 -9.74
C ILE A 47 7.58 -0.84 -10.77
N PRO A 48 7.55 -1.31 -12.03
CA PRO A 48 8.31 -0.70 -13.12
C PRO A 48 8.01 0.80 -13.27
N SER A 49 9.00 1.57 -13.71
CA SER A 49 8.87 3.04 -13.81
C SER A 49 7.98 3.49 -14.98
N ASP A 50 7.74 2.62 -15.95
CA ASP A 50 6.89 2.82 -17.11
C ASP A 50 5.46 2.29 -16.90
N THR A 51 5.19 1.60 -15.78
CA THR A 51 3.84 1.19 -15.40
C THR A 51 2.95 2.42 -15.20
N GLN A 52 1.77 2.40 -15.81
CA GLN A 52 0.76 3.44 -15.65
C GLN A 52 -0.45 2.84 -14.91
N PRO A 53 -0.55 3.03 -13.59
CA PRO A 53 -1.69 2.55 -12.84
C PRO A 53 -2.99 3.20 -13.33
N GLN A 54 -4.02 2.38 -13.50
CA GLN A 54 -5.32 2.84 -13.98
C GLN A 54 -6.45 2.06 -13.31
N ASN A 55 -7.42 2.79 -12.77
CA ASN A 55 -8.67 2.23 -12.26
C ASN A 55 -9.42 1.46 -13.36
N GLN A 56 -9.73 0.18 -13.13
CA GLN A 56 -10.45 -0.68 -14.07
C GLN A 56 -11.93 -0.89 -13.69
N ASP A 57 -12.27 -0.84 -12.41
CA ASP A 57 -13.61 -1.21 -11.91
C ASP A 57 -14.50 -0.02 -11.52
N GLY A 58 -13.91 1.17 -11.38
CA GLY A 58 -14.62 2.40 -11.02
C GLY A 58 -14.59 2.75 -9.53
N GLU A 59 -13.92 1.98 -8.67
CA GLU A 59 -13.87 2.24 -7.23
C GLU A 59 -12.84 3.32 -6.83
N VAL A 60 -11.80 3.53 -7.65
CA VAL A 60 -10.74 4.53 -7.40
C VAL A 60 -10.97 5.86 -8.12
N GLU A 61 -11.13 6.95 -7.37
CA GLU A 61 -11.30 8.29 -7.96
C GLU A 61 -10.05 8.77 -8.74
N ARG A 62 -8.86 8.58 -8.15
CA ARG A 62 -7.58 9.01 -8.73
C ARG A 62 -6.41 8.23 -8.17
N ILE A 63 -5.35 8.10 -8.96
CA ILE A 63 -4.06 7.52 -8.55
C ILE A 63 -2.99 8.60 -8.68
N GLU A 64 -2.26 8.83 -7.60
CA GLU A 64 -1.26 9.90 -7.51
C GLU A 64 0.04 9.37 -6.87
N VAL A 65 1.15 10.02 -7.19
CA VAL A 65 2.48 9.69 -6.65
C VAL A 65 2.89 10.74 -5.64
N PHE A 66 3.24 10.29 -4.43
CA PHE A 66 3.67 11.15 -3.33
C PHE A 66 5.08 10.80 -2.87
N LYS A 67 5.84 11.81 -2.46
CA LYS A 67 7.09 11.62 -1.73
C LYS A 67 6.80 11.18 -0.30
N PRO A 68 7.72 10.44 0.36
CA PRO A 68 7.55 10.01 1.75
C PRO A 68 7.19 11.15 2.72
N LYS A 69 7.75 12.35 2.53
CA LYS A 69 7.45 13.52 3.37
C LYS A 69 6.01 14.04 3.20
N GLU A 70 5.47 13.96 1.99
CA GLU A 70 4.09 14.37 1.68
C GLU A 70 3.11 13.39 2.32
N VAL A 71 3.39 12.08 2.24
CA VAL A 71 2.61 11.04 2.92
C VAL A 71 2.56 11.25 4.44
N VAL A 72 3.71 11.55 5.07
CA VAL A 72 3.76 11.86 6.51
C VAL A 72 2.92 13.09 6.85
N GLN A 73 2.91 14.10 5.98
CA GLN A 73 2.08 15.29 6.18
C GLN A 73 0.59 14.95 6.06
N MET A 74 0.18 14.15 5.06
CA MET A 74 -1.20 13.68 4.91
C MET A 74 -1.70 12.90 6.12
N ILE A 75 -0.85 12.06 6.73
CA ILE A 75 -1.16 11.33 7.98
C ILE A 75 -1.43 12.32 9.12
N LYS A 76 -0.57 13.34 9.29
CA LYS A 76 -0.73 14.37 10.34
C LYS A 76 -2.01 15.19 10.16
N ASP A 77 -2.31 15.53 8.92
CA ASP A 77 -3.48 16.34 8.55
C ASP A 77 -4.78 15.52 8.53
N LYS A 78 -4.68 14.19 8.72
CA LYS A 78 -5.81 13.25 8.74
C LYS A 78 -6.66 13.28 7.48
N VAL A 79 -6.02 13.50 6.32
CA VAL A 79 -6.69 13.52 5.00
C VAL A 79 -6.77 12.15 4.33
N ILE A 80 -6.28 11.11 5.01
CA ILE A 80 -6.40 9.70 4.62
C ILE A 80 -7.06 8.91 5.74
N THR A 81 -7.61 7.74 5.41
CA THR A 81 -8.20 6.84 6.40
C THR A 81 -7.17 6.38 7.42
N ILE A 82 -7.62 6.02 8.62
CA ILE A 82 -6.71 5.62 9.69
C ILE A 82 -6.02 4.29 9.39
N GLU A 83 -6.72 3.40 8.69
CA GLU A 83 -6.23 2.13 8.17
C GLU A 83 -5.08 2.37 7.18
N ALA A 84 -5.29 3.25 6.19
CA ALA A 84 -4.25 3.61 5.22
C ALA A 84 -3.05 4.28 5.91
N ALA A 85 -3.29 5.15 6.89
CA ALA A 85 -2.22 5.76 7.66
C ALA A 85 -1.35 4.73 8.41
N ILE A 86 -1.96 3.69 8.99
CA ILE A 86 -1.25 2.59 9.65
C ILE A 86 -0.39 1.81 8.64
N VAL A 87 -0.96 1.46 7.49
CA VAL A 87 -0.25 0.74 6.42
C VAL A 87 0.96 1.54 5.93
N LEU A 88 0.76 2.81 5.60
CA LEU A 88 1.83 3.68 5.07
C LEU A 88 2.92 3.94 6.12
N LEU A 89 2.55 4.12 7.39
CA LEU A 89 3.52 4.33 8.46
C LEU A 89 4.37 3.08 8.71
N ASP A 90 3.78 1.89 8.67
CA ASP A 90 4.49 0.62 8.76
C ASP A 90 5.57 0.52 7.67
N SER A 91 5.20 0.76 6.41
CA SER A 91 6.12 0.73 5.26
C SER A 91 7.25 1.77 5.35
N LEU A 92 6.98 2.94 5.94
CA LEU A 92 7.97 4.01 6.09
C LEU A 92 8.98 3.78 7.22
N ILE A 93 8.54 3.17 8.32
CA ILE A 93 9.38 2.95 9.51
C ILE A 93 10.15 1.63 9.40
N ASN A 94 9.52 0.59 8.87
CA ASN A 94 10.10 -0.74 8.82
C ASN A 94 10.95 -0.98 7.58
N SER A 95 11.97 -1.84 7.70
CA SER A 95 12.98 -2.04 6.65
C SER A 95 12.51 -2.93 5.48
N HIS A 96 11.20 -3.08 5.29
CA HIS A 96 10.60 -3.95 4.27
C HIS A 96 10.96 -3.48 2.85
N VAL A 97 10.76 -2.20 2.57
CA VAL A 97 11.09 -1.59 1.28
C VAL A 97 12.61 -1.55 1.05
N LYS A 98 13.41 -1.34 2.09
CA LYS A 98 14.88 -1.42 1.99
C LYS A 98 15.37 -2.81 1.59
N SER A 99 14.76 -3.86 2.16
CA SER A 99 15.07 -5.24 1.77
C SER A 99 14.68 -5.52 0.31
N LEU A 100 13.55 -5.00 -0.15
CA LEU A 100 13.16 -5.11 -1.57
C LEU A 100 14.14 -4.41 -2.51
N HIS A 101 14.61 -3.21 -2.19
CA HIS A 101 15.61 -2.53 -3.00
C HIS A 101 16.94 -3.30 -3.08
N GLN A 102 17.36 -3.95 -1.99
CA GLN A 102 18.53 -4.82 -2.01
C GLN A 102 18.32 -6.02 -2.94
N GLN A 103 17.15 -6.65 -2.91
CA GLN A 103 16.80 -7.76 -3.81
C GLN A 103 16.76 -7.32 -5.28
N ALA A 104 16.25 -6.11 -5.56
CA ALA A 104 16.21 -5.51 -6.89
C ALA A 104 17.61 -5.34 -7.49
N GLN A 105 18.59 -4.93 -6.67
CA GLN A 105 19.97 -4.67 -7.08
C GLN A 105 20.81 -5.95 -7.26
N THR A 106 20.34 -7.08 -6.74
CA THR A 106 21.04 -8.38 -6.82
C THR A 106 20.52 -9.31 -7.92
N THR A 107 19.47 -8.90 -8.64
CA THR A 107 18.93 -9.69 -9.76
C THR A 107 19.75 -9.35 -11.02
N PRO A 108 20.42 -10.34 -11.66
CA PRO A 108 21.33 -10.11 -12.79
C PRO A 108 20.63 -9.63 -14.06
#